data_AF-A0A945E413-F1
#
_entry.id   AF-A0A945E413-F1
#
_cell.length_a   1.000
_cell.length_b   1.000
_cell.length_c   1.000
_cell.angle_alpha   90.00
_cell.angle_beta   90.00
_cell.angle_gamma   90.00
#
_symmetry.space_group_name_H-M   'P 1'
#
loop_
_entity.id
_entity.type
_entity.pdbx_description
1 polymer ?
#
loop_
_entity_poly.entity_id
_entity_poly.type
_entity_poly.pdbx_seq_one_letter_code
_entity_poly.pdbx_strand_id
1 'polypeptide(L)'
;GSVNLSSLVVDGAFDFDGLAEVVRLAVPFLDRVVDINYYPTPEAQTSNSAWRPVGMGLMGLQDVFFKLGMPFDSPEARELSSRISEEIYFNALWASTDLAEAAGPHPNFGITRAASGDLQFDLWGVEPTDTARWETLRARVSEHGLRNSLLIAIAPTATIASIAGCCECIEPQVSNLFKRETLSGEFMQINRYLVSELQERGLWGEALANRIKMSEGSIQEVEGIPDDLKGVYRTAWEVPMRSLIDMAADRGAYIDQSQSLNLFMESPTIGKLSSMYLHAWKSGVKTTYYLRSRPATRINKTTIGGPVDGPDGGEMVPEPTFTDEEAAACSLENPESCEACN
;
A
#
# COMPACT_ATOMS: atom_id res chain seq x y z
N GLY A 1 5.19 -12.78 7.81
CA GLY A 1 3.96 -13.23 7.12
C GLY A 1 3.03 -12.04 6.96
N SER A 2 2.03 -12.09 6.09
CA SER A 2 1.09 -10.96 5.90
C SER A 2 -0.36 -11.40 5.87
N VAL A 3 -1.21 -10.70 6.61
CA VAL A 3 -2.66 -10.93 6.61
C VAL A 3 -3.26 -10.37 5.32
N ASN A 4 -4.10 -11.15 4.64
CA ASN A 4 -4.88 -10.66 3.50
C ASN A 4 -6.15 -9.95 4.00
N LEU A 5 -6.14 -8.62 4.01
CA LEU A 5 -7.30 -7.85 4.46
C LEU A 5 -8.48 -7.95 3.47
N SER A 6 -8.20 -8.19 2.18
CA SER A 6 -9.25 -8.27 1.17
C SER A 6 -10.25 -9.41 1.45
N SER A 7 -9.82 -10.51 2.07
CA SER A 7 -10.71 -11.62 2.43
C SER A 7 -11.55 -11.37 3.68
N LEU A 8 -11.29 -10.27 4.40
CA LEU A 8 -11.95 -9.91 5.67
C LEU A 8 -13.01 -8.81 5.47
N VAL A 9 -13.56 -8.70 4.26
CA VAL A 9 -14.75 -7.89 3.99
C VAL A 9 -15.89 -8.82 3.64
N VAL A 10 -16.88 -8.89 4.53
CA VAL A 10 -18.03 -9.79 4.47
C VAL A 10 -19.29 -8.94 4.63
N ASP A 11 -20.28 -9.17 3.76
CA ASP A 11 -21.60 -8.49 3.82
C ASP A 11 -21.53 -6.96 3.93
N GLY A 12 -20.55 -6.35 3.24
CA GLY A 12 -20.38 -4.88 3.21
C GLY A 12 -19.74 -4.29 4.47
N ALA A 13 -19.16 -5.11 5.35
CA ALA A 13 -18.46 -4.67 6.55
C ALA A 13 -17.10 -5.36 6.69
N PHE A 14 -16.20 -4.75 7.46
CA PHE A 14 -14.92 -5.36 7.80
C PHE A 14 -15.08 -6.32 8.99
N ASP A 15 -14.62 -7.55 8.83
CA ASP A 15 -14.72 -8.62 9.83
C ASP A 15 -13.54 -8.58 10.80
N PHE A 16 -13.74 -7.90 11.93
CA PHE A 16 -12.73 -7.78 12.99
C PHE A 16 -12.54 -9.07 13.79
N ASP A 17 -13.58 -9.90 13.91
CA ASP A 17 -13.48 -11.18 14.62
C ASP A 17 -12.64 -12.16 13.79
N GLY A 18 -12.89 -12.24 12.48
CA GLY A 18 -12.06 -13.00 11.54
C GLY A 18 -10.61 -12.49 11.50
N LEU A 19 -10.39 -11.17 11.59
CA LEU A 19 -9.04 -10.61 11.71
C LEU A 19 -8.34 -11.11 12.98
N ALA A 20 -9.03 -11.08 14.12
CA ALA A 20 -8.49 -11.54 15.40
C ALA A 20 -8.10 -13.03 15.34
N GLU A 21 -8.96 -13.89 14.79
CA GLU A 21 -8.70 -15.31 14.60
C GLU A 21 -7.46 -15.55 13.73
N VAL A 22 -7.38 -14.89 12.57
CA VAL A 22 -6.25 -15.04 11.64
C VAL A 22 -4.94 -14.60 12.27
N VAL A 23 -4.94 -13.46 12.99
CA VAL A 23 -3.75 -12.95 13.66
C VAL A 23 -3.28 -13.90 14.75
N ARG A 24 -4.19 -14.37 15.62
CA ARG A 24 -3.85 -15.31 16.70
C ARG A 24 -3.33 -16.65 16.18
N LEU A 25 -3.80 -17.07 14.99
CA LEU A 25 -3.29 -18.25 14.31
C LEU A 25 -1.91 -18.02 13.66
N ALA A 26 -1.67 -16.84 13.09
CA ALA A 26 -0.46 -16.54 12.34
C ALA A 26 0.78 -16.35 13.24
N VAL A 27 0.63 -15.72 14.40
CA VAL A 27 1.77 -15.43 15.30
C VAL A 27 2.53 -16.69 15.75
N PRO A 28 1.86 -17.78 16.19
CA PRO A 28 2.54 -19.03 16.50
C PRO A 28 3.32 -19.64 15.32
N PHE A 29 2.85 -19.48 14.08
CA PHE A 29 3.60 -19.92 12.91
C PHE A 29 4.88 -19.09 12.72
N LEU A 30 4.81 -17.78 12.92
CA LEU A 30 5.99 -16.91 12.85
C LEU A 30 6.98 -17.19 13.99
N ASP A 31 6.51 -17.42 15.22
CA ASP A 31 7.38 -17.79 16.33
C ASP A 31 8.08 -19.14 16.06
N ARG A 32 7.35 -20.13 15.53
CA ARG A 32 7.92 -21.43 15.19
C ARG A 32 9.00 -21.35 14.13
N VAL A 33 8.92 -20.39 13.19
CA VAL A 33 9.98 -20.15 12.19
C VAL A 33 11.31 -19.84 12.87
N VAL A 34 11.32 -19.15 14.01
CA VAL A 34 12.56 -18.85 14.76
C VAL A 34 13.32 -20.12 15.14
N ASP A 35 12.61 -21.20 15.47
CA ASP A 35 13.25 -22.44 15.93
C ASP A 35 13.67 -23.36 14.78
N ILE A 36 12.90 -23.39 13.68
CA ILE A 36 13.14 -24.30 12.55
C ILE A 36 14.05 -23.70 11.47
N ASN A 37 14.25 -22.38 11.48
CA ASN A 37 15.01 -21.70 10.44
C ASN A 37 16.49 -22.12 10.45
N TYR A 38 17.07 -22.27 9.26
CA TYR A 38 18.51 -22.41 9.11
C TYR A 38 19.16 -21.04 9.17
N TYR A 39 20.06 -20.84 10.14
CA TYR A 39 20.81 -19.60 10.30
C TYR A 39 22.16 -19.69 9.60
N PRO A 40 22.46 -18.81 8.63
CA PRO A 40 23.73 -18.85 7.91
C PRO A 40 24.92 -18.39 8.76
N THR A 41 24.68 -17.63 9.84
CA THR A 41 25.72 -17.20 10.78
C THR A 41 25.29 -17.41 12.24
N PRO A 42 26.24 -17.70 13.15
CA PRO A 42 25.95 -17.85 14.58
C PRO A 42 25.34 -16.60 15.22
N GLU A 43 25.73 -15.41 14.76
CA GLU A 43 25.22 -14.13 15.27
C GLU A 43 23.73 -13.97 14.97
N ALA A 44 23.27 -14.39 13.78
CA ALA A 44 21.87 -14.37 13.42
C ALA A 44 21.05 -15.31 14.31
N GLN A 45 21.54 -16.53 14.54
CA GLN A 45 20.90 -17.49 15.44
C GLN A 45 20.83 -16.98 16.89
N THR A 46 21.94 -16.41 17.37
CA THR A 46 22.04 -15.86 18.73
C THR A 46 21.04 -14.74 18.93
N SER A 47 20.99 -13.79 17.98
CA SER A 47 20.04 -12.67 18.02
C SER A 47 18.59 -13.15 18.01
N ASN A 48 18.23 -14.02 17.06
CA ASN A 48 16.86 -14.52 16.96
C ASN A 48 16.44 -15.35 18.17
N SER A 49 17.34 -16.14 18.76
CA SER A 49 17.01 -16.95 19.95
C SER A 49 16.80 -16.08 21.19
N ALA A 50 17.56 -14.97 21.32
CA ALA A 50 17.51 -14.09 22.48
C ALA A 50 16.29 -13.12 22.46
N TRP A 51 15.88 -12.68 21.28
CA TRP A 51 14.85 -11.67 21.08
C TRP A 51 13.56 -12.21 20.47
N ARG A 52 13.66 -13.28 19.66
CA ARG A 52 12.55 -13.88 18.91
C ARG A 52 11.68 -12.84 18.16
N PRO A 53 12.25 -11.85 17.45
CA PRO A 53 11.45 -10.87 16.75
C PRO A 53 10.76 -11.54 15.55
N VAL A 54 9.51 -11.17 15.32
CA VAL A 54 8.75 -11.59 14.12
C VAL A 54 8.21 -10.36 13.40
N GLY A 55 7.81 -10.54 12.15
CA GLY A 55 7.22 -9.49 11.32
C GLY A 55 5.92 -9.97 10.71
N MET A 56 4.82 -9.59 11.34
CA MET A 56 3.49 -9.72 10.78
C MET A 56 3.10 -8.40 10.10
N GLY A 57 2.90 -8.46 8.80
CA GLY A 57 2.40 -7.36 7.99
C GLY A 57 0.95 -7.60 7.56
N LEU A 58 0.52 -6.79 6.60
CA LEU A 58 -0.78 -6.90 5.98
C LEU A 58 -0.67 -6.58 4.48
N MET A 59 -1.67 -7.00 3.72
CA MET A 59 -1.83 -6.70 2.30
C MET A 59 -3.30 -6.54 1.96
N GLY A 60 -3.58 -5.92 0.82
CA GLY A 60 -4.94 -5.72 0.34
C GLY A 60 -5.72 -4.62 1.06
N LEU A 61 -5.04 -3.62 1.64
CA LEU A 61 -5.72 -2.48 2.29
C LEU A 61 -6.61 -1.71 1.29
N GLN A 62 -6.10 -1.45 0.09
CA GLN A 62 -6.87 -0.79 -0.96
C GLN A 62 -8.08 -1.61 -1.42
N ASP A 63 -8.00 -2.95 -1.43
CA ASP A 63 -9.15 -3.81 -1.73
C ASP A 63 -10.27 -3.63 -0.70
N VAL A 64 -9.93 -3.47 0.58
CA VAL A 64 -10.92 -3.19 1.63
C VAL A 64 -11.69 -1.92 1.29
N PHE A 65 -10.97 -0.85 0.97
CA PHE A 65 -11.60 0.42 0.63
C PHE A 65 -12.43 0.34 -0.65
N PHE A 66 -12.00 -0.41 -1.68
CA PHE A 66 -12.83 -0.65 -2.86
C PHE A 66 -14.13 -1.37 -2.52
N LYS A 67 -14.06 -2.44 -1.72
CA LYS A 67 -15.25 -3.23 -1.34
C LYS A 67 -16.22 -2.47 -0.45
N LEU A 68 -15.74 -1.48 0.30
CA LEU A 68 -16.56 -0.63 1.17
C LEU A 68 -16.93 0.70 0.51
N GLY A 69 -16.54 0.94 -0.75
CA GLY A 69 -16.82 2.20 -1.45
C GLY A 69 -16.18 3.43 -0.80
N MET A 70 -15.01 3.28 -0.16
CA MET A 70 -14.32 4.35 0.57
C MET A 70 -13.19 4.96 -0.26
N PRO A 71 -13.15 6.29 -0.44
CA PRO A 71 -11.96 6.98 -0.93
C PRO A 71 -10.77 6.75 0.01
N PHE A 72 -9.59 6.52 -0.53
CA PHE A 72 -8.40 6.16 0.26
C PHE A 72 -8.03 7.23 1.31
N ASP A 73 -8.24 8.51 1.01
CA ASP A 73 -7.96 9.65 1.89
C ASP A 73 -9.19 10.15 2.66
N SER A 74 -10.29 9.38 2.67
CA SER A 74 -11.46 9.71 3.48
C SER A 74 -11.17 9.55 4.99
N PRO A 75 -11.82 10.34 5.87
CA PRO A 75 -11.74 10.14 7.31
C PRO A 75 -12.09 8.71 7.74
N GLU A 76 -13.10 8.11 7.10
CA GLU A 76 -13.57 6.75 7.39
C GLU A 76 -12.52 5.70 7.03
N ALA A 77 -11.86 5.83 5.87
CA ALA A 77 -10.75 4.94 5.48
C ALA A 77 -9.56 5.06 6.44
N ARG A 78 -9.26 6.28 6.90
CA ARG A 78 -8.19 6.55 7.86
C ARG A 78 -8.48 5.92 9.23
N GLU A 79 -9.68 6.10 9.75
CA GLU A 79 -10.14 5.47 10.99
C GLU A 79 -10.10 3.94 10.89
N LEU A 80 -10.62 3.38 9.80
CA LEU A 80 -10.61 1.93 9.57
C LEU A 80 -9.18 1.37 9.49
N SER A 81 -8.25 2.05 8.79
CA SER A 81 -6.85 1.64 8.73
C SER A 81 -6.18 1.63 10.11
N SER A 82 -6.50 2.61 10.95
CA SER A 82 -5.99 2.70 12.32
C SER A 82 -6.55 1.56 13.18
N ARG A 83 -7.87 1.35 13.14
CA ARG A 83 -8.55 0.28 13.89
C ARG A 83 -8.10 -1.11 13.48
N ILE A 84 -7.91 -1.38 12.19
CA ILE A 84 -7.33 -2.65 11.70
C ILE A 84 -5.94 -2.87 12.33
N SER A 85 -5.12 -1.83 12.40
CA SER A 85 -3.75 -1.94 12.93
C SER A 85 -3.75 -2.12 14.45
N GLU A 86 -4.67 -1.45 15.15
CA GLU A 86 -4.91 -1.67 16.58
C GLU A 86 -5.30 -3.14 16.87
N GLU A 87 -6.27 -3.69 16.12
CA GLU A 87 -6.71 -5.08 16.30
C GLU A 87 -5.61 -6.09 15.98
N ILE A 88 -4.81 -5.84 14.92
CA ILE A 88 -3.65 -6.68 14.60
C ILE A 88 -2.66 -6.66 15.78
N TYR A 89 -2.32 -5.49 16.31
CA TYR A 89 -1.36 -5.38 17.39
C TYR A 89 -1.86 -6.03 18.69
N PHE A 90 -3.12 -5.77 19.07
CA PHE A 90 -3.75 -6.37 20.24
C PHE A 90 -3.70 -7.89 20.19
N ASN A 91 -4.18 -8.47 19.08
CA ASN A 91 -4.25 -9.92 18.95
C ASN A 91 -2.88 -10.56 18.78
N ALA A 92 -1.90 -9.85 18.22
CA ALA A 92 -0.53 -10.33 18.14
C ALA A 92 0.16 -10.41 19.50
N LEU A 93 -0.01 -9.37 20.33
CA LEU A 93 0.47 -9.37 21.71
C LEU A 93 -0.23 -10.46 22.51
N TRP A 94 -1.54 -10.61 22.36
CA TRP A 94 -2.30 -11.67 23.02
C TRP A 94 -1.71 -13.06 22.71
N ALA A 95 -1.53 -13.38 21.43
CA ALA A 95 -0.94 -14.65 21.01
C ALA A 95 0.51 -14.82 21.50
N SER A 96 1.30 -13.75 21.51
CA SER A 96 2.67 -13.76 22.05
C SER A 96 2.70 -14.02 23.56
N THR A 97 1.72 -13.50 24.30
CA THR A 97 1.55 -13.78 25.74
C THR A 97 1.10 -15.22 25.98
N ASP A 98 0.15 -15.74 25.20
CA ASP A 98 -0.27 -17.15 25.31
C ASP A 98 0.93 -18.10 25.04
N LEU A 99 1.81 -17.77 24.10
CA LEU A 99 3.05 -18.51 23.87
C LEU A 99 4.04 -18.36 25.04
N ALA A 100 4.10 -17.19 25.69
CA ALA A 100 4.96 -16.96 26.84
C ALA A 100 4.48 -17.74 28.07
N GLU A 101 3.16 -17.86 28.28
CA GLU A 101 2.56 -18.71 29.30
C GLU A 101 2.98 -20.18 29.12
N ALA A 102 2.95 -20.67 27.88
CA ALA A 102 3.25 -22.07 27.58
C ALA A 102 4.75 -22.40 27.57
N ALA A 103 5.60 -21.48 27.08
CA ALA A 103 7.01 -21.76 26.77
C ALA A 103 8.01 -20.81 27.44
N GLY A 104 7.53 -19.89 28.29
CA GLY A 104 8.29 -18.79 28.85
C GLY A 104 8.46 -17.61 27.89
N PRO A 105 8.66 -16.38 28.41
CA PRO A 105 8.95 -15.22 27.57
C PRO A 105 10.30 -15.37 26.87
N HIS A 106 10.58 -14.51 25.87
CA HIS A 106 11.92 -14.48 25.28
C HIS A 106 12.98 -14.10 26.33
N PRO A 107 14.24 -14.58 26.20
CA PRO A 107 15.27 -14.39 27.23
C PRO A 107 15.50 -12.93 27.68
N ASN A 108 15.38 -11.99 26.75
CA ASN A 108 15.61 -10.57 27.01
C ASN A 108 14.35 -9.77 27.38
N PHE A 109 13.21 -10.42 27.71
CA PHE A 109 11.96 -9.70 27.97
C PHE A 109 12.09 -8.66 29.09
N GLY A 110 12.73 -9.02 30.21
CA GLY A 110 12.82 -8.17 31.41
C GLY A 110 13.57 -6.84 31.24
N ILE A 111 14.24 -6.62 30.11
CA ILE A 111 14.91 -5.34 29.79
C ILE A 111 14.16 -4.52 28.72
N THR A 112 12.97 -4.97 28.30
CA THR A 112 12.16 -4.29 27.29
C THR A 112 11.27 -3.21 27.90
N ARG A 113 10.82 -2.29 27.06
CA ARG A 113 9.78 -1.30 27.41
C ARG A 113 8.45 -1.97 27.77
N ALA A 114 8.08 -3.03 27.06
CA ALA A 114 6.88 -3.80 27.35
C ALA A 114 6.89 -4.44 28.74
N ALA A 115 8.06 -4.88 29.23
CA ALA A 115 8.21 -5.37 30.61
C ALA A 115 8.02 -4.26 31.66
N SER A 116 8.30 -3.01 31.31
CA SER A 116 7.99 -1.83 32.14
C SER A 116 6.55 -1.33 31.98
N GLY A 117 5.75 -1.99 31.14
CA GLY A 117 4.35 -1.65 30.89
C GLY A 117 4.11 -0.73 29.69
N ASP A 118 5.15 -0.24 29.00
CA ASP A 118 5.01 0.62 27.82
C ASP A 118 4.76 -0.22 26.55
N LEU A 119 3.60 -0.03 25.93
CA LEU A 119 3.25 -0.59 24.61
C LEU A 119 3.45 0.45 23.51
N GLN A 120 3.37 0.01 22.25
CA GLN A 120 3.76 0.84 21.11
C GLN A 120 3.00 2.17 21.03
N PHE A 121 1.69 2.20 21.33
CA PHE A 121 0.88 3.41 21.25
C PHE A 121 1.18 4.39 22.38
N ASP A 122 1.63 3.92 23.55
CA ASP A 122 2.07 4.79 24.65
C ASP A 122 3.29 5.61 24.23
N LEU A 123 4.20 4.99 23.47
CA LEU A 123 5.38 5.66 22.92
C LEU A 123 5.05 6.75 21.89
N TRP A 124 3.81 6.77 21.41
CA TRP A 124 3.26 7.76 20.48
C TRP A 124 2.28 8.73 21.17
N GLY A 125 1.99 8.53 22.45
CA GLY A 125 0.98 9.32 23.17
C GLY A 125 -0.44 9.15 22.64
N VAL A 126 -0.75 7.96 22.09
CA VAL A 126 -2.07 7.63 21.52
C VAL A 126 -2.86 6.81 22.53
N GLU A 127 -4.12 7.19 22.76
CA GLU A 127 -5.07 6.41 23.54
C GLU A 127 -5.79 5.40 22.62
N PRO A 128 -5.82 4.10 22.98
CA PRO A 128 -6.49 3.09 22.16
C PRO A 128 -8.03 3.20 22.24
N THR A 129 -8.73 2.53 21.34
CA THR A 129 -10.21 2.63 21.25
C THR A 129 -10.96 2.00 22.42
N ASP A 130 -10.37 0.98 23.07
CA ASP A 130 -10.94 0.33 24.26
C ASP A 130 -9.85 0.15 25.33
N THR A 131 -9.75 1.10 26.24
CA THR A 131 -8.72 1.08 27.30
C THR A 131 -8.86 -0.14 28.21
N ALA A 132 -10.07 -0.65 28.48
CA ALA A 132 -10.29 -1.73 29.43
C ALA A 132 -9.72 -3.08 28.94
N ARG A 133 -9.88 -3.39 27.65
CA ARG A 133 -9.26 -4.60 27.07
C ARG A 133 -7.74 -4.51 27.07
N TRP A 134 -7.18 -3.31 26.85
CA TRP A 134 -5.74 -3.10 26.86
C TRP A 134 -5.15 -3.23 28.26
N GLU A 135 -5.82 -2.74 29.29
CA GLU A 135 -5.40 -2.96 30.69
C GLU A 135 -5.44 -4.46 31.06
N THR A 136 -6.42 -5.20 30.54
CA THR A 136 -6.48 -6.66 30.71
C THR A 136 -5.26 -7.32 30.06
N LEU A 137 -4.91 -6.93 28.84
CA LEU A 137 -3.73 -7.45 28.15
C LEU A 137 -2.42 -7.03 28.85
N ARG A 138 -2.30 -5.79 29.34
CA ARG A 138 -1.13 -5.33 30.11
C ARG A 138 -0.92 -6.17 31.37
N ALA A 139 -1.99 -6.47 32.09
CA ALA A 139 -1.91 -7.34 33.27
C ALA A 139 -1.37 -8.73 32.89
N ARG A 140 -1.86 -9.32 31.80
CA ARG A 140 -1.36 -10.62 31.28
C ARG A 140 0.10 -10.54 30.84
N VAL A 141 0.51 -9.49 30.13
CA VAL A 141 1.89 -9.26 29.71
C VAL A 141 2.80 -9.08 30.92
N SER A 142 2.34 -8.40 31.98
CA SER A 142 3.11 -8.23 33.21
C SER A 142 3.30 -9.55 33.97
N GLU A 143 2.27 -10.42 33.97
CA GLU A 143 2.30 -11.70 34.66
C GLU A 143 3.15 -12.76 33.93
N HIS A 144 3.00 -12.85 32.60
CA HIS A 144 3.56 -13.96 31.82
C HIS A 144 4.67 -13.55 30.86
N GLY A 145 4.76 -12.26 30.54
CA GLY A 145 5.67 -11.71 29.55
C GLY A 145 5.22 -11.90 28.10
N LEU A 146 6.16 -11.70 27.18
CA LEU A 146 5.97 -11.86 25.75
C LEU A 146 6.96 -12.88 25.19
N ARG A 147 6.50 -13.73 24.27
CA ARG A 147 7.36 -14.70 23.57
C ARG A 147 8.20 -14.03 22.49
N ASN A 148 7.74 -12.93 21.93
CA ASN A 148 8.38 -12.21 20.84
C ASN A 148 8.64 -10.75 21.24
N SER A 149 9.85 -10.24 21.00
CA SER A 149 10.22 -8.86 21.37
C SER A 149 9.55 -7.81 20.49
N LEU A 150 9.28 -8.15 19.22
CA LEU A 150 8.64 -7.31 18.21
C LEU A 150 7.75 -8.21 17.36
N LEU A 151 6.60 -7.71 16.93
CA LEU A 151 5.54 -8.48 16.31
C LEU A 151 5.13 -7.95 14.94
N ILE A 152 5.04 -6.62 14.78
CA ILE A 152 4.36 -6.00 13.64
C ILE A 152 5.34 -5.25 12.76
N ALA A 153 5.44 -5.69 11.50
CA ALA A 153 6.24 -5.04 10.47
C ALA A 153 5.55 -5.18 9.11
N ILE A 154 5.20 -4.06 8.50
CA ILE A 154 4.54 -4.05 7.20
C ILE A 154 5.61 -4.00 6.11
N ALA A 155 5.99 -5.17 5.61
CA ALA A 155 6.94 -5.34 4.50
C ALA A 155 6.23 -5.32 3.13
N PRO A 156 6.95 -5.06 2.02
CA PRO A 156 6.40 -5.17 0.67
C PRO A 156 5.87 -6.58 0.40
N THR A 157 4.74 -6.68 -0.30
CA THR A 157 4.04 -7.95 -0.52
C THR A 157 3.87 -8.32 -1.99
N ALA A 158 4.59 -7.68 -2.91
CA ALA A 158 4.49 -7.86 -4.37
C ALA A 158 4.18 -9.31 -4.83
N THR A 159 5.04 -10.27 -4.49
CA THR A 159 4.85 -11.66 -4.91
C THR A 159 3.63 -12.31 -4.24
N ILE A 160 3.46 -12.17 -2.93
CA ILE A 160 2.40 -12.86 -2.18
C ILE A 160 1.02 -12.24 -2.41
N ALA A 161 0.95 -10.93 -2.65
CA ALA A 161 -0.26 -10.21 -3.01
C ALA A 161 -0.73 -10.61 -4.42
N SER A 162 0.21 -10.77 -5.36
CA SER A 162 -0.08 -11.32 -6.69
C SER A 162 -0.63 -12.75 -6.62
N ILE A 163 0.00 -13.62 -5.80
CA ILE A 163 -0.50 -15.00 -5.56
C ILE A 163 -1.89 -14.99 -4.92
N ALA A 164 -2.11 -14.13 -3.92
CA ALA A 164 -3.40 -14.00 -3.24
C ALA A 164 -4.46 -13.24 -4.07
N GLY A 165 -4.05 -12.61 -5.17
CA GLY A 165 -4.91 -11.80 -6.02
C GLY A 165 -5.48 -10.57 -5.32
N CYS A 166 -4.69 -9.88 -4.50
CA CYS A 166 -5.06 -8.62 -3.84
C CYS A 166 -4.02 -7.51 -4.12
N CYS A 167 -4.34 -6.27 -3.76
CA CYS A 167 -3.41 -5.15 -3.81
C CYS A 167 -2.25 -5.36 -2.84
N GLU A 168 -1.12 -4.74 -3.16
CA GLU A 168 0.07 -4.79 -2.34
C GLU A 168 -0.11 -3.95 -1.07
N CYS A 169 0.26 -4.56 0.06
CA CYS A 169 0.63 -3.83 1.27
C CYS A 169 -0.47 -2.86 1.76
N ILE A 170 -0.06 -1.61 2.04
CA ILE A 170 -0.84 -0.50 2.61
C ILE A 170 -0.99 0.68 1.63
N GLU A 171 -0.70 0.47 0.34
CA GLU A 171 -0.58 1.57 -0.61
C GLU A 171 -1.83 1.70 -1.49
N PRO A 172 -2.17 2.92 -1.93
CA PRO A 172 -3.19 3.09 -2.94
C PRO A 172 -2.75 2.43 -4.26
N GLN A 173 -3.73 1.97 -5.04
CA GLN A 173 -3.42 1.32 -6.31
C GLN A 173 -2.77 2.29 -7.29
N VAL A 174 -1.64 1.91 -7.88
CA VAL A 174 -0.84 2.78 -8.77
C VAL A 174 -1.60 3.16 -10.05
N SER A 175 -2.41 2.26 -10.59
CA SER A 175 -3.27 2.52 -11.76
C SER A 175 -4.46 1.56 -11.79
N ASN A 176 -5.63 2.02 -12.24
CA ASN A 176 -6.76 1.13 -12.53
C ASN A 176 -6.58 0.34 -13.83
N LEU A 177 -5.45 0.46 -14.51
CA LEU A 177 -5.12 -0.26 -15.73
C LEU A 177 -3.73 -0.88 -15.56
N PHE A 178 -3.64 -2.20 -15.65
CA PHE A 178 -2.38 -2.93 -15.47
C PHE A 178 -2.20 -3.98 -16.55
N LYS A 179 -0.93 -4.24 -16.86
CA LYS A 179 -0.52 -5.23 -17.85
C LYS A 179 -0.44 -6.60 -17.19
N ARG A 180 -1.07 -7.60 -17.79
CA ARG A 180 -0.99 -9.00 -17.37
C ARG A 180 -0.35 -9.82 -18.48
N GLU A 181 0.79 -10.43 -18.16
CA GLU A 181 1.50 -11.31 -19.07
C GLU A 181 0.98 -12.74 -18.90
N THR A 182 0.67 -13.39 -20.03
CA THR A 182 0.22 -14.78 -20.08
C THR A 182 1.01 -15.52 -21.15
N LEU A 183 0.93 -16.86 -21.15
CA LEU A 183 1.55 -17.69 -22.20
C LEU A 183 1.06 -17.34 -23.61
N SER A 184 -0.13 -16.73 -23.73
CA SER A 184 -0.77 -16.37 -25.00
C SER A 184 -0.54 -14.90 -25.39
N GLY A 185 0.28 -14.16 -24.64
CA GLY A 185 0.60 -12.76 -24.90
C GLY A 185 0.26 -11.84 -23.73
N GLU A 186 0.34 -10.55 -24.00
CA GLU A 186 0.20 -9.47 -23.03
C GLU A 186 -1.18 -8.82 -23.16
N PHE A 187 -1.92 -8.75 -22.04
CA PHE A 187 -3.26 -8.19 -22.02
C PHE A 187 -3.35 -7.03 -21.04
N MET A 188 -4.01 -5.96 -21.45
CA MET A 188 -4.34 -4.85 -20.56
C MET A 188 -5.61 -5.20 -19.78
N GLN A 189 -5.51 -5.19 -18.45
CA GLN A 189 -6.60 -5.50 -17.55
C GLN A 189 -6.99 -4.23 -16.76
N ILE A 190 -8.28 -3.94 -16.73
CA ILE A 190 -8.85 -2.87 -15.90
C ILE A 190 -9.13 -3.43 -14.50
N ASN A 191 -8.99 -2.60 -13.47
CA ASN A 191 -9.30 -2.93 -12.08
C ASN A 191 -10.67 -3.60 -11.97
N ARG A 192 -10.68 -4.85 -11.50
CA ARG A 192 -11.89 -5.68 -11.39
C ARG A 192 -12.98 -5.05 -10.52
N TYR A 193 -12.60 -4.31 -9.47
CA TYR A 193 -13.56 -3.64 -8.58
C TYR A 193 -14.28 -2.52 -9.35
N LEU A 194 -13.52 -1.69 -10.07
CA LEU A 194 -14.07 -0.64 -10.93
C LEU A 194 -14.98 -1.21 -12.02
N VAL A 195 -14.57 -2.30 -12.67
CA VAL A 195 -15.39 -2.98 -13.68
C VAL A 195 -16.72 -3.44 -13.08
N SER A 196 -16.68 -4.08 -11.91
CA SER A 196 -17.88 -4.61 -11.25
C SER A 196 -18.85 -3.47 -10.88
N GLU A 197 -18.35 -2.39 -10.26
CA GLU A 197 -19.14 -1.19 -9.95
C GLU A 197 -19.78 -0.56 -11.19
N LEU A 198 -19.03 -0.44 -12.28
CA LEU A 198 -19.55 0.11 -13.54
C LEU A 198 -20.60 -0.81 -14.17
N GLN A 199 -20.45 -2.14 -14.03
CA GLN A 199 -21.43 -3.12 -14.51
C GLN A 199 -22.73 -3.05 -13.71
N GLU A 200 -22.64 -2.99 -12.38
CA GLU A 200 -23.80 -2.87 -11.48
C GLU A 200 -24.61 -1.59 -11.75
N ARG A 201 -23.93 -0.51 -12.12
CA ARG A 201 -24.57 0.76 -12.49
C ARG A 201 -25.02 0.84 -13.96
N GLY A 202 -24.83 -0.22 -14.75
CA GLY A 202 -25.17 -0.23 -16.17
C GLY A 202 -24.33 0.72 -17.03
N LEU A 203 -23.16 1.16 -16.55
CA LEU A 203 -22.26 2.10 -17.22
C LEU A 203 -21.18 1.38 -18.05
N TRP A 204 -20.94 0.09 -17.76
CA TRP A 204 -19.87 -0.67 -18.40
C TRP A 204 -20.16 -0.99 -19.87
N GLY A 205 -19.21 -0.68 -20.74
CA GLY A 205 -19.27 -0.99 -22.17
C GLY A 205 -17.93 -0.73 -22.86
N GLU A 206 -17.81 -1.17 -24.11
CA GLU A 206 -16.56 -1.09 -24.88
C GLU A 206 -16.07 0.36 -25.03
N ALA A 207 -16.98 1.30 -25.28
CA ALA A 207 -16.65 2.72 -25.39
C ALA A 207 -16.03 3.27 -24.09
N LEU A 208 -16.61 2.96 -22.93
CA LEU A 208 -16.09 3.41 -21.64
C LEU A 208 -14.76 2.73 -21.31
N ALA A 209 -14.64 1.42 -21.56
CA ALA A 209 -13.39 0.69 -21.37
C ALA A 209 -12.25 1.27 -22.22
N ASN A 210 -12.53 1.67 -23.46
CA ASN A 210 -11.55 2.33 -24.33
C ASN A 210 -11.16 3.72 -23.82
N ARG A 211 -12.10 4.51 -23.29
CA ARG A 211 -11.77 5.79 -22.63
C ARG A 211 -10.84 5.60 -21.42
N ILE A 212 -11.12 4.62 -20.55
CA ILE A 212 -10.25 4.30 -19.40
C ILE A 212 -8.84 3.90 -19.86
N LYS A 213 -8.72 3.11 -20.94
CA LYS A 213 -7.42 2.75 -21.53
C LYS A 213 -6.67 3.96 -22.08
N MET A 214 -7.37 4.87 -22.76
CA MET A 214 -6.79 6.11 -23.28
C MET A 214 -6.31 7.04 -22.16
N SER A 215 -7.00 7.04 -21.02
CA SER A 215 -6.62 7.76 -19.79
C SER A 215 -5.58 7.01 -18.93
N GLU A 216 -4.99 5.93 -19.44
CA GLU A 216 -3.92 5.15 -18.80
C GLU A 216 -4.27 4.67 -17.37
N GLY A 217 -5.56 4.41 -17.13
CA GLY A 217 -6.10 3.92 -15.87
C GLY A 217 -6.47 5.00 -14.84
N SER A 218 -6.30 6.29 -15.16
CA SER A 218 -7.03 7.35 -14.45
C SER A 218 -8.48 7.40 -14.93
N ILE A 219 -9.40 7.70 -14.03
CA ILE A 219 -10.83 7.89 -14.36
C ILE A 219 -11.34 9.31 -14.08
N GLN A 220 -10.48 10.21 -13.61
CA GLN A 220 -10.89 11.54 -13.13
C GLN A 220 -11.51 12.38 -14.24
N GLU A 221 -10.94 12.30 -15.45
CA GLU A 221 -11.38 13.03 -16.65
C GLU A 221 -12.25 12.18 -17.59
N VAL A 222 -12.62 10.95 -17.20
CA VAL A 222 -13.39 10.07 -18.07
C VAL A 222 -14.88 10.43 -17.97
N GLU A 223 -15.43 10.92 -19.07
CA GLU A 223 -16.86 11.26 -19.16
C GLU A 223 -17.75 10.03 -18.98
N GLY A 224 -18.85 10.21 -18.24
CA GLY A 224 -19.83 9.18 -17.93
C GLY A 224 -19.55 8.38 -16.65
N ILE A 225 -18.44 8.66 -15.94
CA ILE A 225 -18.18 8.09 -14.61
C ILE A 225 -18.61 9.07 -13.52
N PRO A 226 -19.50 8.66 -12.59
CA PRO A 226 -19.92 9.46 -11.44
C PRO A 226 -18.77 9.86 -10.51
N ASP A 227 -18.91 11.02 -9.83
CA ASP A 227 -17.87 11.58 -8.97
C ASP A 227 -17.59 10.74 -7.72
N ASP A 228 -18.57 9.99 -7.21
CA ASP A 228 -18.37 9.07 -6.09
C ASP A 228 -17.38 7.94 -6.46
N LEU A 229 -17.50 7.38 -7.66
CA LEU A 229 -16.52 6.40 -8.18
C LEU A 229 -15.16 7.06 -8.42
N LYS A 230 -15.13 8.28 -8.95
CA LYS A 230 -13.86 9.02 -9.11
C LYS A 230 -13.13 9.20 -7.78
N GLY A 231 -13.85 9.45 -6.70
CA GLY A 231 -13.31 9.53 -5.35
C GLY A 231 -12.65 8.23 -4.88
N VAL A 232 -13.35 7.10 -5.05
CA VAL A 232 -12.93 5.76 -4.62
C VAL A 232 -11.74 5.23 -5.43
N TYR A 233 -11.76 5.42 -6.76
CA TYR A 233 -10.79 4.85 -7.67
C TYR A 233 -9.67 5.81 -8.08
N ARG A 234 -9.37 6.80 -7.23
CA ARG A 234 -8.14 7.60 -7.38
C ARG A 234 -6.91 6.70 -7.33
N THR A 235 -6.01 6.93 -8.27
CA THR A 235 -4.73 6.24 -8.32
C THR A 235 -3.76 6.81 -7.28
N ALA A 236 -2.66 6.11 -7.02
CA ALA A 236 -1.60 6.58 -6.12
C ALA A 236 -1.05 7.98 -6.46
N TRP A 237 -1.18 8.40 -7.71
CA TRP A 237 -0.76 9.73 -8.19
C TRP A 237 -1.75 10.86 -7.89
N GLU A 238 -3.00 10.49 -7.58
CA GLU A 238 -4.14 11.40 -7.39
C GLU A 238 -4.54 11.50 -5.92
N VAL A 239 -4.09 10.57 -5.08
CA VAL A 239 -4.23 10.63 -3.63
C VAL A 239 -3.23 11.64 -3.05
N PRO A 240 -3.64 12.59 -2.20
CA PRO A 240 -2.72 13.50 -1.54
C PRO A 240 -1.72 12.72 -0.67
N MET A 241 -0.41 12.90 -0.91
CA MET A 241 0.63 12.21 -0.13
C MET A 241 0.60 12.55 1.35
N ARG A 242 0.11 13.74 1.70
CA ARG A 242 -0.15 14.10 3.10
C ARG A 242 -1.11 13.12 3.76
N SER A 243 -2.21 12.77 3.11
CA SER A 243 -3.21 11.83 3.63
C SER A 243 -2.62 10.43 3.80
N LEU A 244 -1.80 9.99 2.84
CA LEU A 244 -1.09 8.70 2.94
C LEU A 244 -0.12 8.67 4.14
N ILE A 245 0.61 9.77 4.38
CA ILE A 245 1.52 9.92 5.52
C ILE A 245 0.74 9.99 6.84
N ASP A 246 -0.36 10.74 6.89
CA ASP A 246 -1.19 10.87 8.09
C ASP A 246 -1.81 9.52 8.47
N MET A 247 -2.32 8.77 7.49
CA MET A 247 -2.79 7.39 7.71
C MET A 247 -1.66 6.46 8.15
N ALA A 248 -0.44 6.65 7.64
CA ALA A 248 0.75 5.90 8.07
C ALA A 248 1.15 6.19 9.51
N ALA A 249 1.05 7.44 9.95
CA ALA A 249 1.32 7.84 11.31
C ALA A 249 0.32 7.22 12.28
N ASP A 250 -0.98 7.28 11.97
CA ASP A 250 -2.03 6.73 12.82
C ASP A 250 -1.85 5.23 13.09
N ARG A 251 -1.66 4.44 12.02
CA ARG A 251 -1.36 3.01 12.20
C ARG A 251 0.01 2.76 12.83
N GLY A 252 0.94 3.71 12.69
CA GLY A 252 2.29 3.64 13.26
C GLY A 252 2.30 3.52 14.79
N ALA A 253 1.26 4.04 15.46
CA ALA A 253 1.05 3.85 16.90
C ALA A 253 0.83 2.38 17.29
N TYR A 254 0.49 1.51 16.35
CA TYR A 254 0.25 0.08 16.57
C TYR A 254 1.27 -0.81 15.84
N ILE A 255 2.38 -0.23 15.35
CA ILE A 255 3.45 -0.96 14.64
C ILE A 255 4.76 -0.81 15.42
N ASP A 256 5.16 -1.88 16.13
CA ASP A 256 6.34 -1.88 16.99
C ASP A 256 7.68 -1.82 16.21
N GLN A 257 7.70 -2.27 14.95
CA GLN A 257 8.83 -2.05 14.04
C GLN A 257 8.57 -0.83 13.15
N SER A 258 8.21 -1.04 11.89
CA SER A 258 7.90 0.02 10.93
C SER A 258 7.10 -0.52 9.74
N GLN A 259 6.94 0.31 8.72
CA GLN A 259 6.20 0.02 7.50
C GLN A 259 6.96 0.53 6.26
N SER A 260 7.01 -0.28 5.20
CA SER A 260 7.52 0.15 3.90
C SER A 260 6.51 1.06 3.22
N LEU A 261 6.71 2.38 3.36
CA LEU A 261 5.82 3.42 2.85
C LEU A 261 6.39 4.06 1.58
N ASN A 262 5.95 3.64 0.40
CA ASN A 262 6.26 4.37 -0.82
C ASN A 262 5.50 5.70 -0.85
N LEU A 263 6.12 6.70 -1.48
CA LEU A 263 5.52 8.00 -1.75
C LEU A 263 5.53 8.25 -3.26
N PHE A 264 4.46 8.86 -3.75
CA PHE A 264 4.20 9.04 -5.18
C PHE A 264 4.13 10.53 -5.49
N MET A 265 4.88 10.98 -6.50
CA MET A 265 4.86 12.38 -6.89
C MET A 265 5.00 12.56 -8.40
N GLU A 266 3.98 13.16 -9.00
CA GLU A 266 4.05 13.65 -10.37
C GLU A 266 4.82 14.98 -10.41
N SER A 267 5.75 15.10 -11.35
CA SER A 267 6.61 16.28 -11.55
C SER A 267 7.21 16.80 -10.24
N PRO A 268 8.12 16.01 -9.60
CA PRO A 268 8.70 16.37 -8.32
C PRO A 268 9.56 17.63 -8.44
N THR A 269 9.47 18.49 -7.44
CA THR A 269 10.37 19.62 -7.25
C THR A 269 11.00 19.53 -5.87
N ILE A 270 12.18 20.12 -5.67
CA ILE A 270 12.85 20.14 -4.36
C ILE A 270 11.94 20.70 -3.27
N GLY A 271 11.16 21.75 -3.57
CA GLY A 271 10.20 22.33 -2.63
C GLY A 271 9.10 21.36 -2.22
N LYS A 272 8.49 20.64 -3.18
CA LYS A 272 7.44 19.65 -2.90
C LYS A 272 7.98 18.44 -2.14
N LEU A 273 9.16 17.95 -2.51
CA LEU A 273 9.79 16.83 -1.82
C LEU A 273 10.18 17.22 -0.40
N SER A 274 10.79 18.39 -0.21
CA SER A 274 11.19 18.90 1.10
C SER A 274 9.99 19.02 2.04
N SER A 275 8.87 19.61 1.58
CA SER A 275 7.67 19.72 2.41
C SER A 275 7.05 18.36 2.74
N MET A 276 7.01 17.43 1.79
CA MET A 276 6.50 16.07 2.00
C MET A 276 7.33 15.28 3.02
N TYR A 277 8.66 15.26 2.88
CA TYR A 277 9.53 14.54 3.83
C TYR A 277 9.60 15.22 5.20
N LEU A 278 9.54 16.56 5.25
CA LEU A 278 9.45 17.28 6.52
C LEU A 278 8.12 16.97 7.24
N HIS A 279 7.02 16.84 6.49
CA HIS A 279 5.74 16.40 7.03
C HIS A 279 5.84 14.98 7.58
N ALA A 280 6.38 14.03 6.81
CA ALA A 280 6.62 12.65 7.27
C ALA A 280 7.41 12.60 8.58
N TRP A 281 8.52 13.33 8.66
CA TRP A 281 9.32 13.40 9.88
C TRP A 281 8.53 13.98 11.06
N LYS A 282 7.81 15.09 10.86
CA LYS A 282 7.01 15.73 11.92
C LYS A 282 5.82 14.89 12.38
N SER A 283 5.25 14.08 11.50
CA SER A 283 4.18 13.14 11.85
C SER A 283 4.69 11.91 12.61
N GLY A 284 6.01 11.78 12.81
CA GLY A 284 6.60 10.69 13.61
C GLY A 284 6.75 9.36 12.87
N VAL A 285 6.48 9.30 11.56
CA VAL A 285 6.65 8.05 10.81
C VAL A 285 8.12 7.61 10.86
N LYS A 286 8.34 6.35 11.25
CA LYS A 286 9.68 5.79 11.44
C LYS A 286 10.44 5.62 10.11
N THR A 287 9.74 5.33 9.01
CA THR A 287 10.35 5.08 7.70
C THR A 287 9.51 5.61 6.54
N THR A 288 10.20 6.12 5.52
CA THR A 288 9.73 6.19 4.13
C THR A 288 10.51 5.17 3.30
N TYR A 289 10.00 4.78 2.14
CA TYR A 289 10.65 3.80 1.25
C TYR A 289 11.00 4.42 -0.11
N TYR A 290 10.42 3.95 -1.23
CA TYR A 290 10.71 4.57 -2.52
C TYR A 290 9.93 5.87 -2.71
N LEU A 291 10.61 6.86 -3.31
CA LEU A 291 9.93 7.90 -4.08
C LEU A 291 9.67 7.35 -5.48
N ARG A 292 8.40 7.20 -5.84
CA ARG A 292 7.96 6.93 -7.21
C ARG A 292 7.62 8.25 -7.86
N SER A 293 8.30 8.59 -8.94
CA SER A 293 8.02 9.81 -9.70
C SER A 293 7.68 9.50 -11.14
N ARG A 294 6.90 10.40 -11.75
CA ARG A 294 6.62 10.40 -13.19
C ARG A 294 6.60 11.84 -13.72
N PRO A 295 7.00 12.10 -14.97
CA PRO A 295 6.81 13.39 -15.60
C PRO A 295 5.31 13.67 -15.83
N ALA A 296 4.92 14.94 -15.92
CA ALA A 296 3.54 15.34 -16.20
C ALA A 296 3.10 15.13 -17.68
N THR A 297 3.90 14.47 -18.51
CA THR A 297 3.61 14.33 -19.94
C THR A 297 2.44 13.37 -20.16
N ARG A 298 1.23 13.92 -20.26
CA ARG A 298 0.12 13.31 -21.02
C ARG A 298 0.49 13.42 -22.50
N ILE A 299 0.94 12.32 -23.10
CA ILE A 299 1.06 12.26 -24.56
C ILE A 299 -0.35 12.41 -25.11
N ASN A 300 -0.65 13.51 -25.81
CA ASN A 300 -1.82 13.60 -26.67
C ASN A 300 -1.65 12.52 -27.74
N LYS A 301 -2.22 11.34 -27.50
CA LYS A 301 -2.23 10.28 -28.50
C LYS A 301 -3.16 10.73 -29.61
N THR A 302 -2.59 11.12 -30.73
CA THR A 302 -3.30 11.28 -32.01
C THR A 302 -4.08 9.99 -32.23
N THR A 303 -5.40 10.08 -32.24
CA THR A 303 -6.27 8.93 -32.42
C THR A 303 -5.97 8.27 -33.76
N ILE A 304 -5.34 7.09 -33.75
CA ILE A 304 -5.40 6.17 -34.88
C ILE A 304 -6.76 5.47 -34.78
N GLY A 305 -7.81 6.20 -35.18
CA GLY A 305 -9.08 5.61 -35.53
C GLY A 305 -9.01 5.15 -36.98
N GLY A 306 -9.17 3.84 -37.20
CA GLY A 306 -9.27 3.23 -38.53
C GLY A 306 -10.46 3.75 -39.35
N PRO A 307 -10.57 3.33 -40.62
CA PRO A 307 -11.22 4.09 -41.69
C PRO A 307 -12.70 4.33 -41.44
N VAL A 308 -13.10 5.59 -41.54
CA VAL A 308 -14.49 6.00 -41.67
C VAL A 308 -14.87 5.80 -43.14
N ASP A 309 -15.64 4.75 -43.43
CA ASP A 309 -16.29 4.59 -44.75
C ASP A 309 -17.33 5.71 -44.91
N GLY A 310 -16.90 6.80 -45.56
CA GLY A 310 -17.75 7.91 -45.97
C GLY A 310 -17.21 8.48 -47.29
N PRO A 311 -18.06 8.73 -48.30
CA PRO A 311 -17.60 9.15 -49.62
C PRO A 311 -17.37 10.65 -49.65
N ASP A 312 -16.26 11.11 -49.07
CA ASP A 312 -15.69 12.40 -49.46
C ASP A 312 -14.20 12.44 -49.13
N GLY A 313 -13.38 12.64 -50.17
CA GLY A 313 -11.93 12.57 -50.09
C GLY A 313 -11.34 13.72 -49.27
N GLY A 314 -10.64 13.39 -48.18
CA GLY A 314 -9.78 14.31 -47.43
C GLY A 314 -8.30 14.08 -47.80
N GLU A 315 -7.62 15.15 -48.18
CA GLU A 315 -6.20 15.17 -48.58
C GLU A 315 -5.25 14.71 -47.45
N MET A 316 -4.22 13.93 -47.81
CA MET A 316 -3.11 13.59 -46.91
C MET A 316 -2.25 14.84 -46.65
N VAL A 317 -2.13 15.22 -45.37
CA VAL A 317 -1.13 16.20 -44.92
C VAL A 317 0.25 15.53 -44.90
N PRO A 318 1.34 16.13 -45.43
CA PRO A 318 2.66 15.50 -45.44
C PRO A 318 3.25 15.43 -44.03
N GLU A 319 3.98 14.35 -43.72
CA GLU A 319 4.83 14.31 -42.53
C GLU A 319 5.91 15.40 -42.60
N PRO A 320 6.23 16.08 -41.49
CA PRO A 320 7.33 17.03 -41.45
C PRO A 320 8.66 16.28 -41.57
N THR A 321 9.36 16.45 -42.69
CA THR A 321 10.74 16.01 -42.86
C THR A 321 11.68 17.04 -42.22
N PHE A 322 12.36 16.65 -41.16
CA PHE A 322 13.44 17.45 -40.55
C PHE A 322 14.73 17.29 -41.36
N THR A 323 15.51 18.37 -41.43
CA THR A 323 16.86 18.32 -42.00
C THR A 323 17.85 17.65 -41.03
N ASP A 324 18.93 17.06 -41.56
CA ASP A 324 19.95 16.41 -40.73
C ASP A 324 20.58 17.38 -39.70
N GLU A 325 20.60 18.68 -39.98
CA GLU A 325 21.05 19.73 -39.04
C GLU A 325 20.06 19.94 -37.87
N GLU A 326 18.75 19.86 -38.13
CA GLU A 326 17.71 19.98 -37.08
C GLU A 326 17.68 18.73 -36.19
N ALA A 327 17.96 17.55 -36.76
CA ALA A 327 18.08 16.31 -35.99
C ALA A 327 19.33 16.30 -35.08
N ALA A 328 20.45 16.89 -35.53
CA ALA A 328 21.68 16.98 -34.75
C ALA A 328 21.55 17.94 -33.55
N ALA A 329 20.81 19.05 -33.69
CA ALA A 329 20.59 20.03 -32.62
C ALA A 329 19.78 19.48 -31.43
N CYS A 330 19.04 18.38 -31.63
CA CYS A 330 18.22 17.72 -30.62
C CYS A 330 18.71 16.29 -30.27
N SER A 331 19.97 15.98 -30.59
CA SER A 331 20.55 14.68 -30.25
C SER A 331 20.91 14.59 -28.76
N LEU A 332 20.44 13.52 -28.10
CA LEU A 332 20.80 13.15 -26.72
C LEU A 332 22.30 12.92 -26.53
N GLU A 333 23.05 12.77 -27.61
CA GLU A 333 24.49 12.49 -27.59
C GLU A 333 25.37 13.75 -27.53
N ASN A 334 24.82 14.97 -27.71
CA ASN A 334 25.55 16.24 -27.57
C ASN A 334 24.77 17.28 -26.75
N PRO A 335 24.70 17.14 -25.42
CA PRO A 335 23.96 18.06 -24.54
C PRO A 335 24.51 19.49 -24.54
N GLU A 336 25.80 19.67 -24.87
CA GLU A 336 26.49 20.97 -24.75
C GLU A 336 26.24 21.92 -25.94
N SER A 337 25.58 21.47 -27.00
CA SER A 337 25.22 22.30 -28.16
C SER A 337 23.76 22.80 -28.15
N CYS A 338 22.97 22.45 -27.13
CA CYS A 338 21.58 22.88 -27.03
C CYS A 338 21.46 24.23 -26.29
N GLU A 339 21.32 25.33 -27.04
CA GLU A 339 21.12 26.67 -26.47
C GLU A 339 19.78 26.83 -25.70
N ALA A 340 18.84 25.88 -25.83
CA ALA A 340 17.56 25.89 -25.11
C ALA A 340 17.64 25.29 -23.68
N CYS A 341 18.80 24.76 -23.27
CA CYS A 341 19.01 24.18 -21.95
C CYS A 341 19.94 24.98 -21.02
N ASN A 342 20.25 26.24 -21.35
CA ASN A 342 20.95 27.19 -20.46
C ASN A 342 19.99 27.94 -19.53
#